data_AF-A0A2Z2KG12-F1
#
_entry.id   AF-A0A2Z2KG12-F1
#
_cell.length_a   1.000
_cell.length_b   1.000
_cell.length_c   1.000
_cell.angle_alpha   90.00
_cell.angle_beta   90.00
_cell.angle_gamma   90.00
#
_symmetry.space_group_name_H-M   'P 1'
#
loop_
_entity.id
_entity.type
_entity.pdbx_description
1 polymer ?
#
loop_
_entity_poly.entity_id
_entity_poly.type
_entity_poly.pdbx_seq_one_letter_code
_entity_poly.pdbx_strand_id
1 'polypeptide(L)'
;MSFPKSQSLFWDRLKRFKEVASSVISRNENDKEIIRSEAINFFVSLEEILENALSFTSWMLFSDHFSKTHFSYSFEDGLNIMVEKLNGAMFGDDEKLELNPKGKNTLFPLITGFGILAKLCESVMIERDKYVKPFENLPHYSRNSELIEFPFRHNIHLLNVNLEDIQKIITLLKNTTIVLETNQVCSIRNRIKHNRIDFPSTEEIVSCCNSINDIINQLEIYGLYPSISNFKRKISDQYDRKISTYLDYRDREINIIRSGRYTPFTLPNDTQFLIIVPALHIGTTTEFLRFRIIEASPYMEVWKGHPAKRL
;
A
#
# COMPACT_ATOMS: atom_id res chain seq x y z
N MET A 1 15.94 -13.67 -10.43
CA MET A 1 15.14 -12.43 -10.50
C MET A 1 15.16 -11.81 -9.12
N SER A 2 15.46 -10.51 -8.98
CA SER A 2 15.56 -9.88 -7.66
C SER A 2 14.33 -9.03 -7.40
N PHE A 3 13.61 -9.34 -6.34
CA PHE A 3 12.60 -8.46 -5.77
C PHE A 3 13.26 -7.44 -4.83
N PRO A 4 12.57 -6.35 -4.45
CA PRO A 4 13.04 -5.47 -3.38
C PRO A 4 13.30 -6.29 -2.10
N LYS A 5 14.47 -6.09 -1.47
CA LYS A 5 14.88 -6.88 -0.31
C LYS A 5 14.14 -6.54 0.98
N SER A 6 13.47 -5.38 1.03
CA SER A 6 12.82 -4.87 2.25
C SER A 6 11.76 -5.83 2.80
N GLN A 7 10.91 -6.40 1.94
CA GLN A 7 9.85 -7.33 2.33
C GLN A 7 10.41 -8.66 2.86
N SER A 8 11.32 -9.30 2.12
CA SER A 8 11.96 -10.54 2.57
C SER A 8 12.71 -10.34 3.89
N LEU A 9 13.41 -9.21 4.02
CA LEU A 9 14.16 -8.87 5.23
C LEU A 9 13.24 -8.63 6.43
N PHE A 10 12.08 -8.01 6.23
CA PHE A 10 11.07 -7.84 7.27
C PHE A 10 10.62 -9.19 7.83
N TRP A 11 10.24 -10.14 6.96
CA TRP A 11 9.76 -11.45 7.39
C TRP A 11 10.84 -12.25 8.13
N ASP A 12 12.08 -12.19 7.66
CA ASP A 12 13.22 -12.83 8.33
C ASP A 12 13.44 -12.24 9.73
N ARG A 13 13.40 -10.90 9.85
CA ARG A 13 13.57 -10.20 11.14
C ARG A 13 12.42 -10.49 12.10
N LEU A 14 11.18 -10.52 11.61
CA LEU A 14 10.01 -10.89 12.41
C LEU A 14 10.16 -12.31 12.97
N LYS A 15 10.54 -13.27 12.11
CA LYS A 15 10.75 -14.66 12.50
C LYS A 15 11.84 -14.76 13.57
N ARG A 16 13.02 -14.18 13.34
CA ARG A 16 14.13 -14.19 14.29
C ARG A 16 13.75 -13.56 15.63
N PHE A 17 13.13 -12.39 15.60
CA PHE A 17 12.71 -11.70 16.82
C PHE A 17 11.74 -12.56 17.64
N LYS A 18 10.75 -13.19 16.99
CA LYS A 18 9.81 -14.10 17.63
C LYS A 18 10.48 -15.35 18.21
N GLU A 19 11.40 -15.97 17.48
CA GLU A 19 12.18 -17.14 17.92
C GLU A 19 13.06 -16.82 19.13
N VAL A 20 13.76 -15.69 19.11
CA VAL A 20 14.59 -15.22 20.22
C VAL A 20 13.74 -14.90 21.44
N ALA A 21 12.64 -14.16 21.27
CA ALA A 21 11.76 -13.84 22.38
C ALA A 21 11.15 -15.08 23.05
N SER A 22 10.93 -16.15 22.27
CA SER A 22 10.33 -17.40 22.74
C SER A 22 11.35 -18.37 23.36
N SER A 23 12.62 -18.32 22.97
CA SER A 23 13.67 -19.22 23.48
C SER A 23 14.31 -18.74 24.79
N VAL A 24 14.18 -17.46 25.11
CA VAL A 24 14.80 -16.83 26.28
C VAL A 24 13.88 -16.87 27.50
N ILE A 25 14.24 -17.69 28.50
CA ILE A 25 13.40 -18.00 29.68
C ILE A 25 13.72 -17.11 30.88
N SER A 26 15.00 -16.81 31.16
CA SER A 26 15.41 -16.29 32.48
C SER A 26 15.30 -14.77 32.63
N ARG A 27 15.09 -14.03 31.52
CA ARG A 27 14.86 -12.56 31.45
C ARG A 27 15.81 -11.73 32.31
N ASN A 28 17.02 -12.24 32.52
CA ASN A 28 18.13 -11.49 33.10
C ASN A 28 18.61 -10.40 32.13
N GLU A 29 19.58 -9.58 32.53
CA GLU A 29 20.01 -8.46 31.68
C GLU A 29 20.65 -8.92 30.36
N ASN A 30 21.40 -10.02 30.35
CA ASN A 30 21.99 -10.59 29.13
C ASN A 30 20.89 -11.06 28.16
N ASP A 31 19.87 -11.73 28.70
CA ASP A 31 18.69 -12.20 27.97
C ASP A 31 17.91 -11.03 27.35
N LYS A 32 17.73 -9.94 28.10
CA LYS A 32 17.08 -8.72 27.60
C LYS A 32 17.89 -8.06 26.49
N GLU A 33 19.22 -8.01 26.60
CA GLU A 33 20.09 -7.48 25.55
C GLU A 33 20.00 -8.28 24.24
N ILE A 34 19.94 -9.62 24.33
CA ILE A 34 19.72 -10.47 23.16
C ILE A 34 18.39 -10.13 22.48
N ILE A 35 17.29 -10.03 23.25
CA ILE A 35 15.98 -9.65 22.71
C ILE A 35 16.01 -8.25 22.09
N ARG A 36 16.65 -7.27 22.75
CA ARG A 36 16.79 -5.89 22.24
C ARG A 36 17.49 -5.83 20.89
N SER A 37 18.57 -6.59 20.73
CA SER A 37 19.37 -6.60 19.51
C SER A 37 18.58 -7.00 18.26
N GLU A 38 17.67 -7.97 18.40
CA GLU A 38 16.77 -8.39 17.31
C GLU A 38 15.59 -7.41 17.15
N ALA A 39 15.02 -6.94 18.26
CA ALA A 39 13.88 -6.04 18.25
C ALA A 39 14.16 -4.73 17.50
N ILE A 40 15.34 -4.13 17.69
CA ILE A 40 15.71 -2.85 17.04
C ILE A 40 15.61 -2.98 15.52
N ASN A 41 16.23 -4.02 14.96
CA ASN A 41 16.22 -4.25 13.52
C ASN A 41 14.82 -4.57 12.99
N PHE A 42 14.06 -5.36 13.75
CA PHE A 42 12.68 -5.68 13.41
C PHE A 42 11.78 -4.44 13.36
N PHE A 43 11.78 -3.60 14.39
CA PHE A 43 10.92 -2.42 14.43
C PHE A 43 11.30 -1.37 13.38
N VAL A 44 12.57 -1.24 13.02
CA VAL A 44 12.99 -0.41 11.88
C VAL A 44 12.40 -0.93 10.56
N SER A 45 12.42 -2.25 10.34
CA SER A 45 11.77 -2.84 9.16
C SER A 45 10.24 -2.70 9.20
N LEU A 46 9.62 -2.77 10.38
CA LEU A 46 8.19 -2.55 10.51
C LEU A 46 7.79 -1.11 10.15
N GLU A 47 8.54 -0.11 10.63
CA GLU A 47 8.34 1.30 10.27
C GLU A 47 8.43 1.48 8.74
N GLU A 48 9.46 0.90 8.11
CA GLU A 48 9.62 0.93 6.65
C GLU A 48 8.44 0.27 5.91
N ILE A 49 7.96 -0.89 6.37
CA ILE A 49 6.83 -1.58 5.72
C ILE A 49 5.53 -0.79 5.86
N LEU A 50 5.24 -0.27 7.06
CA LEU A 50 4.04 0.51 7.31
C LEU A 50 4.06 1.85 6.56
N GLU A 51 5.22 2.52 6.48
CA GLU A 51 5.39 3.75 5.70
C GLU A 51 5.14 3.52 4.21
N ASN A 52 5.72 2.46 3.64
CA ASN A 52 5.47 2.07 2.25
C ASN A 52 4.01 1.73 1.99
N ALA A 53 3.36 0.99 2.89
CA ALA A 53 1.95 0.62 2.74
C ALA A 53 1.02 1.84 2.83
N LEU A 54 1.21 2.69 3.85
CA LEU A 54 0.37 3.88 4.05
C LEU A 54 0.56 4.89 2.91
N SER A 55 1.80 5.11 2.48
CA SER A 55 2.11 6.04 1.39
C SER A 55 1.56 5.57 0.05
N PHE A 56 1.82 4.31 -0.31
CA PHE A 56 1.28 3.71 -1.52
C PHE A 56 -0.24 3.72 -1.53
N THR A 57 -0.88 3.32 -0.42
CA THR A 57 -2.36 3.28 -0.34
C THR A 57 -2.96 4.68 -0.45
N SER A 58 -2.37 5.68 0.21
CA SER A 58 -2.79 7.07 0.10
C SER A 58 -2.69 7.56 -1.35
N TRP A 59 -1.55 7.33 -1.99
CA TRP A 59 -1.35 7.70 -3.40
C TRP A 59 -2.30 6.98 -4.35
N MET A 60 -2.49 5.67 -4.15
CA MET A 60 -3.34 4.82 -4.97
C MET A 60 -4.82 5.25 -4.90
N LEU A 61 -5.29 5.68 -3.73
CA LEU A 61 -6.68 6.08 -3.55
C LEU A 61 -6.93 7.53 -3.97
N PHE A 62 -5.98 8.43 -3.74
CA PHE A 62 -6.20 9.88 -3.87
C PHE A 62 -5.62 10.53 -5.12
N SER A 63 -4.83 9.81 -5.93
CA SER A 63 -4.27 10.37 -7.15
C SER A 63 -5.18 10.21 -8.37
N ASP A 64 -5.01 11.11 -9.34
CA ASP A 64 -5.61 10.95 -10.68
C ASP A 64 -4.70 10.09 -11.55
N HIS A 65 -4.90 8.77 -11.52
CA HIS A 65 -4.02 7.85 -12.24
C HIS A 65 -4.15 7.89 -13.76
N PHE A 66 -5.30 8.34 -14.26
CA PHE A 66 -5.50 8.45 -15.70
C PHE A 66 -4.82 9.70 -16.26
N SER A 67 -5.06 10.86 -15.64
CA SER A 67 -4.63 12.16 -16.19
C SER A 67 -3.26 12.63 -15.67
N LYS A 68 -2.86 12.25 -14.45
CA LYS A 68 -1.63 12.77 -13.82
C LYS A 68 -0.52 11.72 -13.75
N THR A 69 -0.78 10.58 -13.11
CA THR A 69 0.30 9.62 -12.80
C THR A 69 0.53 8.58 -13.91
N HIS A 70 -0.41 8.44 -14.83
CA HIS A 70 -0.39 7.45 -15.91
C HIS A 70 -0.06 6.02 -15.42
N PHE A 71 -0.64 5.68 -14.26
CA PHE A 71 -0.43 4.40 -13.57
C PHE A 71 1.05 4.08 -13.29
N SER A 72 1.86 5.09 -13.01
CA SER A 72 3.27 4.93 -12.62
C SER A 72 3.46 5.41 -11.18
N TYR A 73 3.97 4.54 -10.32
CA TYR A 73 4.21 4.81 -8.91
C TYR A 73 5.68 5.07 -8.63
N SER A 74 5.96 6.12 -7.88
CA SER A 74 7.24 6.35 -7.20
C SER A 74 6.97 6.49 -5.69
N PHE A 75 7.93 6.07 -4.86
CA PHE A 75 7.79 6.18 -3.40
C PHE A 75 7.68 7.63 -2.94
N GLU A 76 8.41 8.55 -3.58
CA GLU A 76 8.37 9.99 -3.27
C GLU A 76 6.98 10.59 -3.53
N ASP A 77 6.34 10.25 -4.66
CA ASP A 77 4.96 10.66 -4.92
C ASP A 77 4.00 10.06 -3.89
N GLY A 78 4.25 8.81 -3.48
CA GLY A 78 3.59 8.14 -2.37
C GLY A 78 3.60 8.96 -1.08
N LEU A 79 4.80 9.32 -0.63
CA LEU A 79 5.01 10.12 0.57
C LEU A 79 4.36 11.51 0.46
N ASN A 80 4.51 12.17 -0.68
CA ASN A 80 3.93 13.50 -0.91
C ASN A 80 2.41 13.47 -0.76
N ILE A 81 1.73 12.52 -1.39
CA ILE A 81 0.27 12.39 -1.26
C ILE A 81 -0.13 12.01 0.17
N MET A 82 0.61 11.10 0.81
CA MET A 82 0.36 10.72 2.20
C MET A 82 0.40 11.93 3.14
N VAL A 83 1.45 12.75 3.05
CA VAL A 83 1.59 13.95 3.87
C VAL A 83 0.55 15.00 3.49
N GLU A 84 0.30 15.24 2.19
CA GLU A 84 -0.72 16.18 1.73
C GLU A 84 -2.11 15.85 2.30
N LYS A 85 -2.46 14.56 2.37
CA LYS A 85 -3.80 14.12 2.77
C LYS A 85 -3.98 13.91 4.25
N LEU A 86 -2.94 13.47 4.97
CA LEU A 86 -3.07 13.00 6.35
C LEU A 86 -2.43 13.94 7.37
N ASN A 87 -1.42 14.73 6.99
CA ASN A 87 -0.71 15.57 7.94
C ASN A 87 -1.61 16.70 8.49
N GLY A 88 -1.53 16.94 9.79
CA GLY A 88 -2.36 17.92 10.50
C GLY A 88 -3.79 17.46 10.78
N ALA A 89 -4.19 16.25 10.35
CA ALA A 89 -5.48 15.68 10.69
C ALA A 89 -5.58 15.45 12.21
N MET A 90 -6.73 15.83 12.78
CA MET A 90 -6.99 15.64 14.21
C MET A 90 -7.25 14.17 14.52
N PHE A 91 -6.66 13.70 15.61
CA PHE A 91 -7.01 12.43 16.23
C PHE A 91 -7.11 12.62 17.74
N GLY A 92 -8.10 11.98 18.37
CA GLY A 92 -8.45 12.29 19.76
C GLY A 92 -9.02 13.71 19.91
N ASP A 93 -8.90 14.26 21.11
CA ASP A 93 -9.53 15.53 21.48
C ASP A 93 -8.74 16.77 21.02
N ASP A 94 -7.40 16.71 20.98
CA ASP A 94 -6.56 17.87 20.61
C ASP A 94 -5.21 17.53 19.94
N GLU A 95 -4.99 16.28 19.52
CA GLU A 95 -3.73 15.87 18.90
C GLU A 95 -3.79 15.92 17.36
N LYS A 96 -2.68 16.29 16.73
CA LYS A 96 -2.54 16.37 15.27
C LYS A 96 -1.55 15.36 14.77
N LEU A 97 -1.88 14.70 13.68
CA LEU A 97 -0.97 13.77 13.03
C LEU A 97 0.20 14.55 12.42
N GLU A 98 1.41 14.24 12.84
CA GLU A 98 2.63 14.79 12.26
C GLU A 98 3.36 13.72 11.45
N LEU A 99 3.48 13.96 10.15
CA LEU A 99 4.20 13.11 9.21
C LEU A 99 5.38 13.89 8.60
N ASN A 100 6.52 13.23 8.53
CA ASN A 100 7.71 13.73 7.88
C ASN A 100 7.62 13.48 6.36
N PRO A 101 7.64 14.55 5.53
CA PRO A 101 7.60 14.42 4.07
C PRO A 101 8.85 13.76 3.48
N LYS A 102 9.95 13.67 4.24
CA LYS A 102 11.17 12.96 3.83
C LYS A 102 11.18 11.48 4.23
N GLY A 103 10.04 10.96 4.68
CA GLY A 103 9.92 9.62 5.24
C GLY A 103 10.56 9.49 6.62
N LYS A 104 10.87 8.26 7.04
CA LYS A 104 11.37 7.92 8.39
C LYS A 104 10.37 8.25 9.49
N ASN A 105 9.09 8.09 9.20
CA ASN A 105 8.03 8.21 10.19
C ASN A 105 8.14 7.07 11.22
N THR A 106 7.90 7.39 12.48
CA THR A 106 7.91 6.39 13.56
C THR A 106 6.61 5.58 13.58
N LEU A 107 6.58 4.46 14.32
CA LEU A 107 5.41 3.58 14.38
C LEU A 107 4.09 4.29 14.70
N PHE A 108 4.09 5.20 15.68
CA PHE A 108 2.86 5.83 16.16
C PHE A 108 2.11 6.59 15.06
N PRO A 109 2.68 7.61 14.39
CA PRO A 109 1.99 8.32 13.32
C PRO A 109 1.63 7.41 12.13
N LEU A 110 2.43 6.37 11.85
CA LEU A 110 2.10 5.41 10.80
C LEU A 110 0.85 4.59 11.14
N ILE A 111 0.75 4.06 12.37
CA ILE A 111 -0.40 3.27 12.84
C ILE A 111 -1.66 4.13 12.88
N THR A 112 -1.58 5.34 13.44
CA THR A 112 -2.70 6.29 13.50
C THR A 112 -3.11 6.74 12.09
N GLY A 113 -2.15 6.89 11.18
CA GLY A 113 -2.37 7.30 9.80
C GLY A 113 -3.32 6.38 9.02
N PHE A 114 -3.29 5.05 9.25
CA PHE A 114 -4.23 4.12 8.62
C PHE A 114 -5.69 4.42 8.99
N GLY A 115 -5.97 4.69 10.27
CA GLY A 115 -7.31 5.02 10.76
C GLY A 115 -7.80 6.37 10.24
N ILE A 116 -6.91 7.36 10.16
CA ILE A 116 -7.22 8.67 9.56
C ILE A 116 -7.49 8.51 8.06
N LEU A 117 -6.68 7.75 7.33
CA LEU A 117 -6.89 7.47 5.92
C LEU A 117 -8.25 6.81 5.68
N ALA A 118 -8.65 5.86 6.53
CA ALA A 118 -9.97 5.23 6.45
C ALA A 118 -11.11 6.24 6.61
N LYS A 119 -11.02 7.14 7.61
CA LYS A 119 -12.01 8.22 7.82
C LYS A 119 -12.05 9.18 6.65
N LEU A 120 -10.88 9.52 6.08
CA LEU A 120 -10.79 10.38 4.91
C LEU A 120 -11.49 9.74 3.70
N CYS A 121 -11.27 8.45 3.44
CA CYS A 121 -11.97 7.72 2.39
C CYS A 121 -13.50 7.79 2.57
N GLU A 122 -14.00 7.59 3.78
CA GLU A 122 -15.43 7.71 4.09
C GLU A 122 -15.97 9.12 3.81
N SER A 123 -15.25 10.16 4.22
CA SER A 123 -15.64 11.55 3.96
C SER A 123 -15.69 11.88 2.47
N VAL A 124 -14.70 11.44 1.68
CA VAL A 124 -14.67 11.67 0.23
C VAL A 124 -15.77 10.91 -0.49
N MET A 125 -16.14 9.72 0.00
CA MET A 125 -17.29 9.00 -0.54
C MET A 125 -18.62 9.73 -0.34
N ILE A 126 -18.79 10.43 0.78
CA ILE A 126 -19.97 11.28 1.04
C ILE A 126 -19.95 12.50 0.09
N GLU A 127 -18.79 13.09 -0.13
CA GLU A 127 -18.62 14.29 -0.96
C GLU A 127 -18.33 13.99 -2.43
N ARG A 128 -18.77 12.83 -2.94
CA ARG A 128 -18.45 12.30 -4.28
C ARG A 128 -18.58 13.34 -5.40
N ASP A 129 -19.67 14.10 -5.41
CA ASP A 129 -20.02 15.03 -6.49
C ASP A 129 -19.01 16.18 -6.64
N LYS A 130 -18.26 16.53 -5.58
CA LYS A 130 -17.22 17.56 -5.63
C LYS A 130 -16.02 17.18 -6.50
N TYR A 131 -15.85 15.89 -6.78
CA TYR A 131 -14.66 15.33 -7.42
C TYR A 131 -14.89 14.93 -8.88
N VAL A 132 -16.07 15.18 -9.43
CA VAL A 132 -16.41 14.88 -10.82
C VAL A 132 -15.52 15.69 -11.76
N LYS A 133 -14.94 15.03 -12.76
CA LYS A 133 -14.10 15.70 -13.76
C LYS A 133 -14.98 16.59 -14.66
N PRO A 134 -14.52 17.81 -14.98
CA PRO A 134 -15.10 18.58 -16.07
C PRO A 134 -15.10 17.79 -17.37
N PHE A 135 -16.16 17.96 -18.15
CA PHE A 135 -16.37 17.22 -19.40
C PHE A 135 -15.25 17.37 -20.43
N GLU A 136 -14.57 18.51 -20.42
CA GLU A 136 -13.43 18.83 -21.29
C GLU A 136 -12.19 17.97 -20.99
N ASN A 137 -12.09 17.45 -19.75
CA ASN A 137 -10.98 16.61 -19.31
C ASN A 137 -11.22 15.12 -19.57
N LEU A 138 -12.35 14.76 -20.18
CA LEU A 138 -12.67 13.38 -20.55
C LEU A 138 -12.18 13.05 -21.97
N PRO A 139 -11.72 11.81 -22.23
CA PRO A 139 -11.30 11.41 -23.57
C PRO A 139 -12.42 11.54 -24.61
N HIS A 140 -12.09 11.92 -25.85
CA HIS A 140 -13.08 12.14 -26.92
C HIS A 140 -14.00 10.93 -27.17
N TYR A 141 -13.48 9.69 -27.06
CA TYR A 141 -14.26 8.48 -27.29
C TYR A 141 -15.29 8.18 -26.20
N SER A 142 -15.18 8.80 -25.01
CA SER A 142 -16.17 8.64 -23.92
C SER A 142 -17.58 9.08 -24.31
N ARG A 143 -17.71 9.82 -25.43
CA ARG A 143 -18.96 10.40 -25.93
C ARG A 143 -19.67 9.54 -26.97
N ASN A 144 -18.95 8.63 -27.64
CA ASN A 144 -19.37 8.13 -28.96
C ASN A 144 -19.61 6.61 -29.00
N SER A 145 -19.55 5.92 -27.86
CA SER A 145 -19.69 4.47 -27.83
C SER A 145 -20.43 3.99 -26.60
N GLU A 146 -21.52 3.26 -26.80
CA GLU A 146 -22.15 2.44 -25.75
C GLU A 146 -21.35 1.16 -25.45
N LEU A 147 -20.36 0.84 -26.28
CA LEU A 147 -19.55 -0.39 -26.18
C LEU A 147 -18.35 -0.23 -25.22
N ILE A 148 -17.86 1.00 -25.00
CA ILE A 148 -16.68 1.30 -24.19
C ILE A 148 -17.03 2.38 -23.16
N GLU A 149 -17.08 1.99 -21.89
CA GLU A 149 -17.31 2.92 -20.79
C GLU A 149 -15.98 3.46 -20.23
N PHE A 150 -15.88 4.77 -20.04
CA PHE A 150 -14.73 5.39 -19.37
C PHE A 150 -14.90 5.33 -17.84
N PRO A 151 -14.06 4.57 -17.10
CA PRO A 151 -14.26 4.36 -15.67
C PRO A 151 -13.77 5.51 -14.78
N PHE A 152 -12.88 6.38 -15.27
CA PHE A 152 -12.19 7.39 -14.43
C PHE A 152 -12.88 8.75 -14.43
N ARG A 153 -14.14 8.79 -14.03
CA ARG A 153 -15.00 10.00 -14.06
C ARG A 153 -14.66 11.05 -13.00
N HIS A 154 -13.93 10.67 -11.94
CA HIS A 154 -13.53 11.55 -10.85
C HIS A 154 -12.01 11.79 -10.86
N ASN A 155 -11.56 12.93 -10.34
CA ASN A 155 -10.14 13.26 -10.19
C ASN A 155 -9.45 12.49 -9.03
N ILE A 156 -10.23 11.78 -8.22
CA ILE A 156 -9.76 10.89 -7.14
C ILE A 156 -10.07 9.45 -7.53
N HIS A 157 -9.08 8.55 -7.44
CA HIS A 157 -9.24 7.17 -7.87
C HIS A 157 -10.20 6.35 -7.00
N LEU A 158 -10.26 6.62 -5.69
CA LEU A 158 -11.22 6.03 -4.74
C LEU A 158 -12.66 5.97 -5.29
N LEU A 159 -13.08 6.99 -6.04
CA LEU A 159 -14.45 7.13 -6.55
C LEU A 159 -14.67 6.44 -7.90
N ASN A 160 -13.62 5.87 -8.50
CA ASN A 160 -13.59 5.27 -9.84
C ASN A 160 -13.45 3.74 -9.82
N VAL A 161 -13.46 3.13 -8.63
CA VAL A 161 -13.37 1.68 -8.42
C VAL A 161 -14.68 1.13 -7.82
N ASN A 162 -14.78 -0.20 -7.74
CA ASN A 162 -15.94 -0.86 -7.16
C ASN A 162 -16.14 -0.44 -5.68
N LEU A 163 -17.39 -0.10 -5.32
CA LEU A 163 -17.75 0.35 -3.98
C LEU A 163 -17.51 -0.73 -2.90
N GLU A 164 -17.80 -1.99 -3.20
CA GLU A 164 -17.60 -3.10 -2.26
C GLU A 164 -16.11 -3.31 -1.96
N ASP A 165 -15.27 -3.16 -2.97
CA ASP A 165 -13.82 -3.25 -2.83
C ASP A 165 -13.28 -2.13 -1.93
N ILE A 166 -13.79 -0.91 -2.09
CA ILE A 166 -13.45 0.21 -1.21
C ILE A 166 -13.90 -0.03 0.23
N GLN A 167 -15.10 -0.56 0.46
CA GLN A 167 -15.57 -0.86 1.81
C GLN A 167 -14.67 -1.90 2.50
N LYS A 168 -14.20 -2.92 1.76
CA LYS A 168 -13.23 -3.90 2.28
C LYS A 168 -11.90 -3.24 2.64
N ILE A 169 -11.40 -2.33 1.80
CA ILE A 169 -10.16 -1.57 2.09
C ILE A 169 -10.33 -0.68 3.31
N ILE A 170 -11.41 0.10 3.40
CA ILE A 170 -11.69 0.95 4.56
C ILE A 170 -11.74 0.11 5.85
N THR A 171 -12.38 -1.06 5.79
CA THR A 171 -12.45 -1.98 6.92
C THR A 171 -11.06 -2.48 7.31
N LEU A 172 -10.23 -2.88 6.34
CA LEU A 172 -8.85 -3.30 6.59
C LEU A 172 -8.01 -2.18 7.19
N LEU A 173 -8.10 -0.95 6.67
CA LEU A 173 -7.38 0.23 7.19
C LEU A 173 -7.74 0.51 8.66
N LYS A 174 -9.04 0.47 9.00
CA LYS A 174 -9.50 0.61 10.40
C LYS A 174 -8.97 -0.52 11.27
N ASN A 175 -9.07 -1.75 10.79
CA ASN A 175 -8.62 -2.93 11.50
C ASN A 175 -7.10 -2.91 11.75
N THR A 176 -6.30 -2.41 10.80
CA THR A 176 -4.85 -2.22 10.96
C THR A 176 -4.54 -1.35 12.18
N THR A 177 -5.18 -0.18 12.31
CA THR A 177 -4.99 0.68 13.48
C THR A 177 -5.43 -0.03 14.77
N ILE A 178 -6.66 -0.56 14.80
CA ILE A 178 -7.23 -1.20 15.99
C ILE A 178 -6.35 -2.35 16.48
N VAL A 179 -5.93 -3.25 15.60
CA VAL A 179 -5.16 -4.44 15.97
C VAL A 179 -3.76 -4.05 16.49
N LEU A 180 -3.08 -3.11 15.83
CA LEU A 180 -1.73 -2.70 16.23
C LEU A 180 -1.74 -1.88 17.54
N GLU A 181 -2.78 -1.07 17.77
CA GLU A 181 -2.97 -0.34 19.03
C GLU A 181 -3.36 -1.28 20.19
N THR A 182 -4.31 -2.18 19.96
CA THR A 182 -4.78 -3.14 20.98
C THR A 182 -3.66 -4.08 21.43
N ASN A 183 -2.78 -4.48 20.51
CA ASN A 183 -1.59 -5.29 20.82
C ASN A 183 -0.39 -4.45 21.27
N GLN A 184 -0.61 -3.16 21.57
CA GLN A 184 0.33 -2.25 22.19
C GLN A 184 1.70 -2.20 21.48
N VAL A 185 1.71 -2.27 20.14
CA VAL A 185 2.94 -2.38 19.34
C VAL A 185 3.93 -1.25 19.67
N CYS A 186 3.44 -0.01 19.80
CA CYS A 186 4.26 1.15 20.19
C CYS A 186 4.82 1.02 21.62
N SER A 187 3.99 0.56 22.57
CA SER A 187 4.40 0.37 23.97
C SER A 187 5.50 -0.67 24.09
N ILE A 188 5.32 -1.83 23.45
CA ILE A 188 6.29 -2.93 23.45
C ILE A 188 7.62 -2.47 22.85
N ARG A 189 7.58 -1.79 21.69
CA ARG A 189 8.79 -1.21 21.08
C ARG A 189 9.52 -0.29 22.05
N ASN A 190 8.80 0.60 22.73
CA ASN A 190 9.39 1.56 23.66
C ASN A 190 9.94 0.90 24.93
N ARG A 191 9.23 -0.08 25.49
CA ARG A 191 9.66 -0.84 26.68
C ARG A 191 10.90 -1.70 26.42
N ILE A 192 11.05 -2.24 25.21
CA ILE A 192 12.26 -2.98 24.81
C ILE A 192 13.46 -2.04 24.66
N LYS A 193 13.28 -0.89 23.99
CA LYS A 193 14.38 0.04 23.65
C LYS A 193 15.08 0.65 24.87
N HIS A 194 14.37 0.88 25.96
CA HIS A 194 14.90 1.55 27.14
C HIS A 194 15.27 0.54 28.23
N ASN A 195 16.28 0.85 29.05
CA ASN A 195 16.62 0.04 30.22
C ASN A 195 15.60 0.26 31.35
N ARG A 196 14.36 -0.18 31.11
CA ARG A 196 13.25 -0.07 32.06
C ARG A 196 13.06 -1.35 32.85
N ILE A 197 12.48 -1.18 34.03
CA ILE A 197 12.09 -2.26 34.93
C ILE A 197 10.96 -3.09 34.31
N ASP A 198 10.07 -2.46 33.55
CA ASP A 198 8.88 -3.05 32.93
C ASP A 198 9.15 -3.71 31.56
N PHE A 199 10.15 -4.58 31.44
CA PHE A 199 10.42 -5.27 30.17
C PHE A 199 9.24 -6.17 29.74
N PRO A 200 8.83 -6.22 28.44
CA PRO A 200 7.67 -7.01 28.02
C PRO A 200 7.83 -8.51 28.22
N SER A 201 6.76 -9.20 28.60
CA SER A 201 6.71 -10.65 28.75
C SER A 201 6.88 -11.38 27.41
N THR A 202 7.12 -12.70 27.44
CA THR A 202 7.20 -13.51 26.22
C THR A 202 5.87 -13.50 25.48
N GLU A 203 4.78 -13.63 26.22
CA GLU A 203 3.41 -13.64 25.70
C GLU A 203 3.06 -12.31 25.05
N GLU A 204 3.42 -11.18 25.67
CA GLU A 204 3.24 -9.84 25.09
C GLU A 204 3.97 -9.71 23.75
N ILE A 205 5.24 -10.11 23.70
CA ILE A 205 6.05 -10.02 22.47
C ILE A 205 5.51 -10.95 21.39
N VAL A 206 5.18 -12.20 21.74
CA VAL A 206 4.67 -13.19 20.77
C VAL A 206 3.31 -12.76 20.21
N SER A 207 2.40 -12.26 21.05
CA SER A 207 1.11 -11.73 20.61
C SER A 207 1.30 -10.56 19.64
N CYS A 208 2.17 -9.61 19.99
CA CYS A 208 2.54 -8.49 19.13
C CYS A 208 3.08 -8.95 17.76
N CYS A 209 4.03 -9.89 17.75
CA CYS A 209 4.57 -10.46 16.52
C CYS A 209 3.50 -11.17 15.66
N ASN A 210 2.57 -11.90 16.28
CA ASN A 210 1.48 -12.56 15.56
C ASN A 210 0.52 -11.54 14.94
N SER A 211 0.13 -10.52 15.68
CA SER A 211 -0.75 -9.47 15.16
C SER A 211 -0.10 -8.67 14.03
N ILE A 212 1.19 -8.38 14.14
CA ILE A 212 1.97 -7.75 13.06
C ILE A 212 2.02 -8.68 11.83
N ASN A 213 2.32 -9.97 12.02
CA ASN A 213 2.32 -10.96 10.93
C ASN A 213 0.99 -10.93 10.17
N ASP A 214 -0.12 -10.98 10.89
CA ASP A 214 -1.44 -11.10 10.29
C ASP A 214 -1.83 -9.84 9.52
N ILE A 215 -1.58 -8.65 10.11
CA ILE A 215 -1.85 -7.37 9.46
C ILE A 215 -0.99 -7.17 8.22
N ILE A 216 0.33 -7.39 8.30
CA ILE A 216 1.20 -7.21 7.13
C ILE A 216 0.85 -8.21 6.03
N ASN A 217 0.55 -9.47 6.38
CA ASN A 217 0.07 -10.44 5.39
C ASN A 217 -1.22 -9.98 4.70
N GLN A 218 -2.18 -9.41 5.44
CA GLN A 218 -3.42 -8.89 4.86
C GLN A 218 -3.16 -7.69 3.94
N LEU A 219 -2.33 -6.72 4.36
CA LEU A 219 -1.96 -5.58 3.53
C LEU A 219 -1.32 -6.04 2.21
N GLU A 220 -0.45 -7.06 2.24
CA GLU A 220 0.14 -7.62 1.02
C GLU A 220 -0.87 -8.35 0.14
N ILE A 221 -1.72 -9.20 0.72
CA ILE A 221 -2.73 -9.97 -0.05
C ILE A 221 -3.71 -9.03 -0.76
N TYR A 222 -4.09 -7.93 -0.11
CA TYR A 222 -4.97 -6.93 -0.69
C TYR A 222 -4.24 -6.00 -1.68
N GLY A 223 -2.91 -6.06 -1.73
CA GLY A 223 -2.09 -5.19 -2.57
C GLY A 223 -2.05 -3.75 -2.07
N LEU A 224 -2.20 -3.53 -0.76
CA LEU A 224 -2.03 -2.22 -0.10
C LEU A 224 -0.57 -1.92 0.26
N TYR A 225 0.34 -2.81 -0.12
CA TYR A 225 1.78 -2.59 -0.15
C TYR A 225 2.25 -2.68 -1.60
N PRO A 226 3.20 -1.83 -2.06
CA PRO A 226 3.68 -1.80 -3.44
C PRO A 226 4.58 -2.99 -3.82
N SER A 227 4.06 -4.22 -3.69
CA SER A 227 4.77 -5.46 -4.00
C SER A 227 4.95 -5.62 -5.50
N ILE A 228 6.19 -5.87 -5.93
CA ILE A 228 6.48 -6.15 -7.33
C ILE A 228 6.10 -7.59 -7.66
N SER A 229 5.33 -7.75 -8.73
CA SER A 229 4.93 -9.01 -9.32
C SER A 229 5.59 -9.19 -10.68
N ASN A 230 6.15 -10.37 -10.92
CA ASN A 230 6.85 -10.74 -12.14
C ASN A 230 5.93 -11.52 -13.06
N PHE A 231 5.94 -11.19 -14.34
CA PHE A 231 5.24 -11.98 -15.34
C PHE A 231 5.80 -13.41 -15.40
N LYS A 232 4.93 -14.41 -15.31
CA LYS A 232 5.28 -15.83 -15.38
C LYS A 232 4.94 -16.43 -16.74
N ARG A 233 3.66 -16.30 -17.14
CA ARG A 233 3.14 -16.92 -18.37
C ARG A 233 1.86 -16.24 -18.83
N LYS A 234 1.54 -16.43 -20.11
CA LYS A 234 0.26 -16.03 -20.71
C LYS A 234 -0.34 -17.22 -21.43
N ILE A 235 -1.60 -17.50 -21.12
CA ILE A 235 -2.37 -18.58 -21.75
C ILE A 235 -3.49 -17.90 -22.54
N SER A 236 -3.72 -18.36 -23.77
CA SER A 236 -4.83 -17.94 -24.60
C SER A 236 -5.66 -19.17 -24.95
N ASP A 237 -6.98 -19.02 -24.97
CA ASP A 237 -7.85 -20.05 -25.50
C ASP A 237 -8.19 -19.81 -26.98
N GLN A 238 -9.02 -20.70 -27.55
CA GLN A 238 -9.48 -20.66 -28.94
C GLN A 238 -10.36 -19.44 -29.27
N TYR A 239 -10.78 -18.66 -28.28
CA TYR A 239 -11.59 -17.44 -28.43
C TYR A 239 -10.75 -16.17 -28.17
N ASP A 240 -9.42 -16.28 -28.16
CA ASP A 240 -8.45 -15.21 -27.84
C ASP A 240 -8.61 -14.62 -26.43
N ARG A 241 -9.30 -15.32 -25.52
CA ARG A 241 -9.37 -14.91 -24.11
C ARG A 241 -8.02 -15.21 -23.47
N LYS A 242 -7.39 -14.16 -22.94
CA LYS A 242 -6.03 -14.19 -22.42
C LYS A 242 -6.03 -14.13 -20.90
N ILE A 243 -5.29 -15.05 -20.28
CA ILE A 243 -4.97 -15.05 -18.86
C ILE A 243 -3.47 -14.82 -18.72
N SER A 244 -3.10 -13.74 -18.03
CA SER A 244 -1.71 -13.43 -17.69
C SER A 244 -1.47 -13.82 -16.22
N THR A 245 -0.53 -14.71 -15.96
CA THR A 245 -0.14 -15.12 -14.61
C THR A 245 1.12 -14.39 -14.17
N TYR A 246 1.09 -13.86 -12.96
CA TYR A 246 2.21 -13.21 -12.29
C TYR A 246 2.59 -13.93 -11.00
N LEU A 247 3.83 -13.77 -10.55
CA LEU A 247 4.33 -14.24 -9.27
C LEU A 247 4.84 -13.06 -8.45
N ASP A 248 4.47 -13.01 -7.19
CA ASP A 248 5.14 -12.12 -6.25
C ASP A 248 6.44 -12.75 -5.70
N TYR A 249 7.06 -12.07 -4.74
CA TYR A 249 8.30 -12.51 -4.11
C TYR A 249 8.17 -13.73 -3.19
N ARG A 250 6.94 -14.18 -2.91
CA ARG A 250 6.61 -15.37 -2.11
C ARG A 250 5.99 -16.48 -2.97
N ASP A 251 6.17 -16.41 -4.28
CA ASP A 251 5.65 -17.34 -5.28
C ASP A 251 4.11 -17.47 -5.30
N ARG A 252 3.37 -16.46 -4.80
CA ARG A 252 1.91 -16.42 -4.91
C ARG A 252 1.53 -16.08 -6.35
N GLU A 253 0.69 -16.92 -6.97
CA GLU A 253 0.18 -16.68 -8.33
C GLU A 253 -0.96 -15.67 -8.34
N ILE A 254 -0.85 -14.64 -9.18
CA ILE A 254 -1.92 -13.68 -9.46
C ILE A 254 -2.32 -13.81 -10.93
N ASN A 255 -3.60 -14.12 -11.18
CA ASN A 255 -4.11 -14.32 -12.53
C ASN A 255 -4.95 -13.12 -12.97
N ILE A 256 -4.53 -12.46 -14.05
CA ILE A 256 -5.25 -11.33 -14.64
C ILE A 256 -5.98 -11.81 -15.88
N ILE A 257 -7.30 -11.62 -15.90
CA ILE A 257 -8.15 -11.88 -17.05
C ILE A 257 -8.53 -10.52 -17.66
N ARG A 258 -8.15 -10.30 -18.92
CA ARG A 258 -8.39 -9.01 -19.56
C ARG A 258 -9.85 -8.86 -19.99
N SER A 259 -10.43 -7.70 -19.72
CA SER A 259 -11.78 -7.35 -20.15
C SER A 259 -11.74 -6.50 -21.42
N GLY A 260 -12.30 -7.03 -22.51
CA GLY A 260 -12.36 -6.31 -23.79
C GLY A 260 -13.11 -4.97 -23.71
N ARG A 261 -14.08 -4.84 -22.78
CA ARG A 261 -14.93 -3.64 -22.57
C ARG A 261 -14.15 -2.38 -22.17
N TYR A 262 -12.91 -2.55 -21.71
CA TYR A 262 -12.09 -1.46 -21.16
C TYR A 262 -10.78 -1.27 -21.95
N THR A 263 -10.74 -1.77 -23.18
CA THR A 263 -9.64 -1.56 -24.12
C THR A 263 -9.97 -0.29 -24.93
N PRO A 264 -9.48 0.89 -24.50
CA PRO A 264 -8.09 1.26 -24.73
C PRO A 264 -7.41 1.94 -23.53
N PHE A 265 -7.80 1.64 -22.28
CA PHE A 265 -7.19 2.33 -21.14
C PHE A 265 -5.72 1.94 -21.01
N THR A 266 -4.88 2.95 -20.75
CA THR A 266 -3.41 2.86 -20.65
C THR A 266 -2.92 2.10 -19.42
N LEU A 267 -3.68 1.10 -18.96
CA LEU A 267 -3.24 0.22 -17.90
C LEU A 267 -1.95 -0.46 -18.33
N PRO A 268 -0.95 -0.55 -17.43
CA PRO A 268 0.29 -1.25 -17.71
C PRO A 268 0.06 -2.64 -18.34
N ASN A 269 0.81 -2.93 -19.41
CA ASN A 269 0.66 -4.13 -20.24
C ASN A 269 1.54 -5.30 -19.76
N ASP A 270 1.24 -6.48 -20.32
CA ASP A 270 1.61 -7.83 -19.86
C ASP A 270 3.10 -8.24 -19.94
N THR A 271 4.05 -7.30 -19.96
CA THR A 271 5.46 -7.63 -20.28
C THR A 271 6.48 -7.12 -19.27
N GLN A 272 6.04 -6.64 -18.09
CA GLN A 272 6.93 -5.97 -17.13
C GLN A 272 6.66 -6.39 -15.68
N PHE A 273 7.57 -5.96 -14.80
CA PHE A 273 7.40 -5.86 -13.35
C PHE A 273 6.24 -4.91 -13.04
N LEU A 274 5.22 -5.39 -12.35
CA LEU A 274 4.03 -4.61 -12.02
C LEU A 274 3.74 -4.66 -10.52
N ILE A 275 3.22 -3.57 -9.99
CA ILE A 275 2.48 -3.60 -8.73
C ILE A 275 1.04 -3.93 -9.10
N ILE A 276 0.50 -5.03 -8.56
CA ILE A 276 -0.88 -5.46 -8.79
C ILE A 276 -1.64 -5.27 -7.47
N VAL A 277 -2.86 -4.75 -7.56
CA VAL A 277 -3.74 -4.53 -6.40
C VAL A 277 -4.96 -5.45 -6.53
N PRO A 278 -4.90 -6.69 -6.02
CA PRO A 278 -5.96 -7.68 -6.22
C PRO A 278 -7.29 -7.29 -5.56
N ALA A 279 -7.25 -6.43 -4.54
CA ALA A 279 -8.45 -5.99 -3.85
C ALA A 279 -9.24 -4.91 -4.60
N LEU A 280 -8.70 -4.32 -5.68
CA LEU A 280 -9.34 -3.21 -6.39
C LEU A 280 -9.63 -3.55 -7.84
N HIS A 281 -10.93 -3.55 -8.17
CA HIS A 281 -11.39 -3.65 -9.54
C HIS A 281 -11.79 -2.29 -10.10
N ILE A 282 -11.48 -2.09 -11.38
CA ILE A 282 -11.84 -0.87 -12.10
C ILE A 282 -13.32 -0.95 -12.51
N GLY A 283 -14.12 0.04 -12.09
CA GLY A 283 -15.55 0.08 -12.36
C GLY A 283 -16.25 -1.22 -11.94
N THR A 284 -16.93 -1.87 -12.87
CA THR A 284 -17.68 -3.12 -12.67
C THR A 284 -16.97 -4.36 -13.25
N THR A 285 -15.66 -4.27 -13.50
CA THR A 285 -14.91 -5.31 -14.21
C THR A 285 -14.25 -6.33 -13.28
N THR A 286 -13.67 -7.36 -13.89
CA THR A 286 -12.70 -8.27 -13.26
C THR A 286 -11.24 -7.80 -13.43
N GLU A 287 -11.01 -6.60 -13.98
CA GLU A 287 -9.66 -6.08 -14.18
C GLU A 287 -9.14 -5.46 -12.89
N PHE A 288 -8.05 -6.01 -12.37
CA PHE A 288 -7.34 -5.43 -11.24
C PHE A 288 -6.68 -4.12 -11.62
N LEU A 289 -6.66 -3.20 -10.66
CA LEU A 289 -5.78 -2.04 -10.67
C LEU A 289 -4.32 -2.50 -10.64
N ARG A 290 -3.49 -1.84 -11.44
CA ARG A 290 -2.06 -2.17 -11.58
C ARG A 290 -1.23 -0.96 -11.97
N PHE A 291 0.02 -0.96 -11.53
CA PHE A 291 0.94 0.16 -11.70
C PHE A 291 2.33 -0.31 -12.16
N ARG A 292 3.03 0.57 -12.88
CA ARG A 292 4.47 0.45 -13.08
C ARG A 292 5.18 1.07 -11.89
N ILE A 293 6.30 0.50 -11.49
CA ILE A 293 7.24 1.17 -10.59
C ILE A 293 8.20 2.04 -11.41
N ILE A 294 8.43 3.26 -10.95
CA ILE A 294 9.44 4.16 -11.49
C ILE A 294 10.33 4.65 -10.35
N GLU A 295 11.63 4.75 -10.62
CA GLU A 295 12.55 5.43 -9.72
C GLU A 295 12.56 6.91 -10.05
N ALA A 296 12.36 7.75 -9.03
CA ALA A 296 12.60 9.17 -9.15
C ALA A 296 14.10 9.38 -9.39
N SER A 297 14.46 10.01 -10.51
CA SER A 297 15.83 10.44 -10.77
C SER A 297 15.83 11.85 -11.34
N PRO A 298 16.87 12.65 -11.06
CA PRO A 298 17.02 13.97 -11.66
C PRO A 298 16.95 13.93 -13.19
N TYR A 299 17.41 12.83 -13.80
CA TYR A 299 17.27 12.60 -15.23
C TYR A 299 15.79 12.51 -15.66
N MET A 300 14.96 11.73 -14.95
CA MET A 300 13.53 11.63 -15.26
C MET A 300 12.79 12.96 -15.15
N GLU A 301 13.20 13.85 -14.23
CA GLU A 301 12.63 15.19 -14.13
C GLU A 301 12.93 16.06 -15.36
N VAL A 302 14.17 16.00 -15.88
CA VAL A 302 14.59 16.76 -17.07
C VAL A 302 13.81 16.33 -18.31
N TRP A 303 13.39 15.07 -18.40
CA TRP A 303 12.65 14.53 -19.54
C TRP A 303 11.12 14.57 -19.37
N LYS A 304 10.62 15.07 -18.23
CA LYS A 304 9.18 15.15 -17.95
C LYS A 304 8.52 16.11 -18.95
N GLY A 305 7.69 15.57 -19.85
CA GLY A 305 7.01 16.33 -20.91
C GLY A 305 7.72 16.33 -22.26
N HIS A 306 8.82 15.58 -22.42
CA HIS A 306 9.52 15.42 -23.69
C HIS A 306 9.31 14.03 -24.33
N PRO A 307 9.18 13.94 -25.67
CA PRO A 307 9.07 15.06 -26.59
C PRO A 307 7.67 15.69 -26.52
N ALA A 308 7.62 17.03 -26.42
CA ALA A 308 6.40 17.77 -26.64
C ALA A 308 5.92 17.47 -28.07
N LYS A 309 4.67 17.02 -28.24
CA LYS A 309 4.08 16.89 -29.58
C LYS A 309 4.23 18.25 -30.28
N ARG A 310 4.87 18.27 -31.46
CA ARG A 310 4.75 19.43 -32.35
C ARG A 310 3.26 19.63 -32.62
N LEU A 311 2.75 20.80 -32.24
CA LEU A 311 1.39 21.26 -32.52
C LEU A 311 1.10 21.23 -34.02
#